data_AF-A0A9E1IIE9-F1
#
_entry.id   AF-A0A9E1IIE9-F1
#
_cell.length_a   1.000
_cell.length_b   1.000
_cell.length_c   1.000
_cell.angle_alpha   90.00
_cell.angle_beta   90.00
_cell.angle_gamma   90.00
#
_symmetry.space_group_name_H-M   'P 1'
#
loop_
_entity.id
_entity.type
_entity.pdbx_description
1 polymer ?
#
loop_
_entity_poly.entity_id
_entity_poly.type
_entity_poly.pdbx_seq_one_letter_code
_entity_poly.pdbx_strand_id
1 'polypeptide(L)'
;MNFHQDFVALLASFRHLYPSPLGSPGVLSIALETGLPVFDPSLFVVIGSEMLHTHGQHNTALEHYIAALVLDVVPKKKLPHGIADGFNMFESRDDEEDSESDEVQVLDPLSQWVAWSGLGLCHALQGDPTNAIGFFARAVTVAADHLDDEKLREAYALSQYDLANAHYECNDMIRAQATLETLFEVIPETNRADIGAKIANDNAFAAFLESPEAKTMFPGILGKTSERN
;
A
#
# COMPACT_ATOMS: atom_id res chain seq x y z
N MET A 1 -4.13 16.35 18.76
CA MET A 1 -3.03 16.13 17.79
C MET A 1 -3.41 16.91 16.54
N ASN A 2 -2.52 17.76 16.00
CA ASN A 2 -2.87 18.70 14.94
C ASN A 2 -2.42 18.10 13.60
N PHE A 3 -3.29 17.30 13.00
CA PHE A 3 -3.01 16.51 11.79
C PHE A 3 -2.32 17.32 10.68
N HIS A 4 -2.67 18.59 10.52
CA HIS A 4 -2.04 19.47 9.53
C HIS A 4 -0.56 19.79 9.84
N GLN A 5 -0.19 19.99 11.11
CA GLN A 5 1.20 20.21 11.50
C GLN A 5 2.02 18.93 11.42
N ASP A 6 1.44 17.80 11.81
CA ASP A 6 2.09 16.49 11.71
C ASP A 6 2.31 16.09 10.24
N PHE A 7 1.34 16.43 9.37
CA PHE A 7 1.40 16.22 7.93
C PHE A 7 2.40 17.15 7.21
N VAL A 8 2.45 18.43 7.56
CA VAL A 8 3.47 19.36 7.03
C VAL A 8 4.88 18.96 7.49
N ALA A 9 5.02 18.48 8.73
CA ALA A 9 6.29 17.95 9.24
C ALA A 9 6.70 16.66 8.49
N LEU A 10 5.73 15.77 8.20
CA LEU A 10 5.93 14.57 7.39
C LEU A 10 6.40 14.94 5.97
N LEU A 11 5.69 15.84 5.28
CA LEU A 11 6.08 16.30 3.93
C LEU A 11 7.43 17.02 3.90
N ALA A 12 7.72 17.84 4.92
CA ALA A 12 9.02 18.51 5.06
C ALA A 12 10.16 17.51 5.31
N SER A 13 9.89 16.40 6.03
CA SER A 13 10.86 15.33 6.23
C SER A 13 11.16 14.56 4.93
N PHE A 14 10.15 14.36 4.07
CA PHE A 14 10.33 13.74 2.75
C PHE A 14 11.18 14.59 1.80
N ARG A 15 11.05 15.93 1.85
CA ARG A 15 11.81 16.86 1.00
C ARG A 15 13.33 16.78 1.21
N HIS A 16 13.78 16.35 2.38
CA HIS A 16 15.20 16.19 2.71
C HIS A 16 15.72 14.76 2.50
N LEU A 17 14.84 13.75 2.50
CA LEU A 17 15.23 12.35 2.42
C LEU A 17 15.37 11.85 0.97
N TYR A 18 14.68 12.47 0.01
CA TYR A 18 14.73 12.07 -1.40
C TYR A 18 15.05 13.27 -2.30
N PRO A 19 16.30 13.75 -2.34
CA PRO A 19 16.71 14.67 -3.40
C PRO A 19 16.58 13.95 -4.74
N SER A 20 15.68 14.43 -5.61
CA SER A 20 15.59 13.95 -6.98
C SER A 20 16.99 13.87 -7.58
N PRO A 21 17.44 12.72 -8.10
CA PRO A 21 18.76 12.59 -8.72
C PRO A 21 18.92 13.50 -9.95
N LEU A 22 17.83 14.11 -10.43
CA LEU A 22 17.78 14.98 -11.60
C LEU A 22 17.55 16.46 -11.26
N GLY A 23 17.44 16.85 -9.99
CA GLY A 23 17.13 18.23 -9.60
C GLY A 23 15.75 18.72 -10.06
N SER A 24 14.90 17.81 -10.53
CA SER A 24 13.50 18.11 -10.87
C SER A 24 12.68 18.27 -9.60
N PRO A 25 11.73 19.22 -9.55
CA PRO A 25 10.73 19.23 -8.50
C PRO A 25 10.05 17.85 -8.46
N GLY A 26 10.02 17.21 -7.29
CA GLY A 26 9.39 15.90 -7.12
C GLY A 26 7.93 15.95 -7.56
N VAL A 27 7.36 14.80 -7.94
CA VAL A 27 6.01 14.72 -8.54
C VAL A 27 4.96 15.45 -7.70
N LEU A 28 5.08 15.36 -6.37
CA LEU A 28 4.22 16.06 -5.42
C LEU A 28 4.41 17.59 -5.46
N SER A 29 5.64 18.09 -5.63
CA SER A 29 5.91 19.52 -5.76
C SER A 29 5.30 20.08 -7.05
N ILE A 30 5.41 19.34 -8.17
CA ILE A 30 4.79 19.74 -9.44
C ILE A 30 3.27 19.74 -9.30
N ALA A 31 2.68 18.71 -8.71
CA ALA A 31 1.23 18.63 -8.51
C ALA A 31 0.71 19.78 -7.63
N LEU A 32 1.42 20.13 -6.56
CA LEU A 32 1.04 21.22 -5.65
C LEU A 32 1.31 22.61 -6.24
N GLU A 33 2.38 22.80 -7.02
CA GLU A 33 2.78 24.10 -7.58
C GLU A 33 1.99 24.47 -8.85
N THR A 34 1.67 23.49 -9.70
CA THR A 34 1.00 23.76 -10.99
C THR A 34 -0.49 24.03 -10.85
N GLY A 35 -1.08 23.72 -9.69
CA GLY A 35 -2.51 23.89 -9.44
C GLY A 35 -3.39 23.17 -10.46
N LEU A 36 -2.86 22.13 -11.10
CA LEU A 36 -3.59 21.38 -12.11
C LEU A 36 -4.80 20.73 -11.44
N PRO A 37 -6.02 21.00 -11.95
CA PRO A 37 -7.22 20.40 -11.41
C PRO A 37 -7.17 18.91 -11.74
N VAL A 38 -7.53 18.09 -10.76
CA VAL A 38 -7.82 16.66 -10.92
C VAL A 38 -6.60 15.77 -11.14
N PHE A 39 -5.85 15.57 -10.07
CA PHE A 39 -5.05 14.37 -9.93
C PHE A 39 -5.87 13.34 -9.15
N ASP A 40 -6.55 12.46 -9.89
CA ASP A 40 -7.17 11.27 -9.34
C ASP A 40 -6.09 10.49 -8.57
N PRO A 41 -6.20 10.32 -7.24
CA PRO A 41 -5.19 9.62 -6.46
C PRO A 41 -4.95 8.19 -6.97
N SER A 42 -5.95 7.57 -7.61
CA SER A 42 -5.86 6.25 -8.23
C SER A 42 -4.85 6.22 -9.39
N LEU A 43 -4.68 7.32 -10.12
CA LEU A 43 -3.69 7.42 -11.18
C LEU A 43 -2.27 7.30 -10.63
N PHE A 44 -2.02 7.86 -9.44
CA PHE A 44 -0.72 7.74 -8.78
C PHE A 44 -0.44 6.32 -8.32
N VAL A 45 -1.47 5.60 -7.89
CA VAL A 45 -1.36 4.17 -7.58
C VAL A 45 -0.93 3.38 -8.82
N VAL A 46 -1.59 3.61 -9.96
CA VAL A 46 -1.27 2.94 -11.23
C VAL A 46 0.16 3.24 -11.69
N ILE A 47 0.56 4.52 -11.68
CA ILE A 47 1.93 4.91 -12.07
C ILE A 47 2.95 4.32 -11.09
N GLY A 48 2.66 4.33 -9.78
CA GLY A 48 3.51 3.71 -8.77
C GLY A 48 3.74 2.23 -9.03
N SER A 49 2.68 1.49 -9.36
CA SER A 49 2.76 0.07 -9.72
C SER A 49 3.57 -0.18 -10.99
N GLU A 50 3.36 0.64 -12.03
CA GLU A 50 4.14 0.54 -13.27
C GLU A 50 5.64 0.79 -13.01
N MET A 51 5.98 1.81 -12.23
CA MET A 51 7.37 2.13 -11.90
C MET A 51 8.03 1.03 -11.07
N LEU A 52 7.29 0.40 -10.17
CA LEU A 52 7.77 -0.69 -9.34
C LEU A 52 8.02 -1.95 -10.17
N HIS A 53 6.99 -2.44 -10.88
CA HIS A 53 7.03 -3.78 -11.48
C HIS A 53 7.66 -3.81 -12.88
N THR A 54 7.45 -2.78 -13.70
CA THR A 54 7.96 -2.76 -15.08
C THR A 54 9.36 -2.17 -15.15
N HIS A 55 9.63 -1.14 -14.34
CA HIS A 55 10.86 -0.35 -14.46
C HIS A 55 11.86 -0.57 -13.32
N GLY A 56 11.48 -1.24 -12.22
CA GLY A 56 12.35 -1.43 -11.05
C GLY A 56 12.78 -0.11 -10.40
N GLN A 57 12.02 0.97 -10.58
CA GLN A 57 12.33 2.30 -10.08
C GLN A 57 11.67 2.51 -8.71
N HIS A 58 12.23 1.88 -7.67
CA HIS A 58 11.60 1.84 -6.34
C HIS A 58 11.41 3.23 -5.72
N ASN A 59 12.38 4.14 -5.89
CA ASN A 59 12.25 5.51 -5.39
C ASN A 59 11.12 6.28 -6.08
N THR A 60 11.02 6.16 -7.40
CA THR A 60 9.96 6.80 -8.18
C THR A 60 8.60 6.22 -7.80
N ALA A 61 8.48 4.90 -7.65
CA ALA A 61 7.25 4.24 -7.22
C ALA A 61 6.81 4.73 -5.82
N LEU A 62 7.75 4.83 -4.88
CA LEU A 62 7.52 5.33 -3.53
C LEU A 62 6.95 6.76 -3.53
N GLU A 63 7.50 7.65 -4.36
CA GLU A 63 6.97 9.03 -4.49
C GLU A 63 5.50 9.04 -4.95
N HIS A 64 5.14 8.17 -5.90
CA HIS A 64 3.77 8.11 -6.41
C HIS A 64 2.80 7.52 -5.39
N TYR A 65 3.18 6.45 -4.70
CA TYR A 65 2.32 5.90 -3.64
C TYR A 65 2.11 6.86 -2.47
N ILE A 66 3.14 7.62 -2.07
CA ILE A 66 3.00 8.69 -1.08
C ILE A 66 2.03 9.76 -1.60
N ALA A 67 2.18 10.18 -2.85
CA ALA A 67 1.30 11.18 -3.44
C ALA A 67 -0.17 10.71 -3.46
N ALA A 68 -0.43 9.45 -3.81
CA ALA A 68 -1.77 8.86 -3.76
C ALA A 68 -2.40 8.98 -2.35
N LEU A 69 -1.67 8.53 -1.32
CA LEU A 69 -2.16 8.54 0.06
C LEU A 69 -2.27 9.96 0.65
N VAL A 70 -1.41 10.87 0.23
CA VAL A 70 -1.48 12.28 0.59
C VAL A 70 -2.76 12.91 0.04
N LEU A 71 -3.08 12.65 -1.23
CA LEU A 71 -4.25 13.23 -1.87
C LEU A 71 -5.57 12.65 -1.33
N ASP A 72 -5.55 11.39 -0.88
CA ASP A 72 -6.69 10.70 -0.23
C ASP A 72 -7.19 11.41 1.05
N VAL A 73 -6.29 12.04 1.80
CA VAL A 73 -6.62 12.68 3.09
C VAL A 73 -6.85 14.19 2.99
N VAL A 74 -6.70 14.80 1.81
CA VAL A 74 -6.83 16.25 1.63
C VAL A 74 -8.28 16.60 1.23
N PRO A 75 -9.02 17.34 2.07
CA PRO A 75 -10.33 17.85 1.69
C PRO A 75 -10.18 18.83 0.52
N LYS A 76 -11.03 18.73 -0.52
CA LYS A 76 -10.99 19.59 -1.72
C LYS A 76 -10.90 21.09 -1.39
N LYS A 77 -11.62 21.55 -0.35
CA LYS A 77 -11.64 22.97 0.10
C LYS A 77 -10.34 23.48 0.75
N LYS A 78 -9.43 22.60 1.19
CA LYS A 78 -8.14 23.00 1.78
C LYS A 78 -7.02 23.09 0.75
N LEU A 79 -7.30 22.81 -0.52
CA LEU A 79 -6.39 23.13 -1.60
C LEU A 79 -6.26 24.67 -1.70
N PRO A 80 -5.05 25.21 -1.92
CA PRO A 80 -4.83 26.65 -2.10
C PRO A 80 -5.85 27.25 -3.08
N HIS A 81 -6.36 28.46 -2.82
CA HIS A 81 -7.47 29.07 -3.58
C HIS A 81 -7.31 29.05 -5.11
N GLY A 82 -6.07 29.11 -5.64
CA GLY A 82 -5.83 29.00 -7.09
C GLY A 82 -6.09 27.61 -7.69
N ILE A 83 -6.14 26.56 -6.85
CA ILE A 83 -6.46 25.17 -7.24
C ILE A 83 -7.97 24.94 -7.18
N ALA A 84 -8.65 25.50 -6.17
CA ALA A 84 -10.11 25.38 -6.02
C ALA A 84 -10.89 26.03 -7.19
N ASP A 85 -10.42 27.18 -7.68
CA ASP A 85 -11.02 27.86 -8.84
C ASP A 85 -10.89 27.05 -10.15
N GLY A 86 -9.87 26.20 -10.27
CA GLY A 86 -9.68 25.29 -11.41
C GLY A 86 -10.70 24.14 -11.46
N PHE A 87 -11.23 23.72 -10.31
CA PHE A 87 -12.30 22.71 -10.24
C PHE A 87 -13.66 23.29 -10.65
N ASN A 88 -13.95 24.55 -10.31
CA ASN A 88 -15.22 25.20 -10.63
C ASN A 88 -15.34 25.69 -12.10
N MET A 89 -14.29 25.54 -12.91
CA MET A 89 -14.27 26.07 -14.29
C MET A 89 -14.84 25.10 -15.35
N PHE A 90 -15.09 23.83 -15.01
CA PHE A 90 -15.63 22.82 -15.95
C PHE A 90 -17.09 22.42 -15.69
N GLU A 91 -17.65 22.74 -14.53
CA GLU A 91 -19.08 22.58 -14.26
C GLU A 91 -19.80 23.89 -14.56
N SER A 92 -20.12 24.10 -15.84
CA SER A 92 -21.01 25.20 -16.21
C SER A 92 -22.43 24.89 -15.73
N ARG A 93 -22.84 25.60 -14.67
CA ARG A 93 -24.03 26.47 -14.68
C ARG A 93 -25.33 25.80 -15.11
N ASP A 94 -26.15 25.42 -14.14
CA ASP A 94 -27.52 25.90 -14.01
C ASP A 94 -27.91 25.89 -12.53
N ASP A 95 -28.64 26.92 -12.11
CA ASP A 95 -28.92 27.30 -10.73
C ASP A 95 -29.67 26.21 -9.95
N GLU A 96 -28.98 25.46 -9.08
CA GLU A 96 -29.63 24.67 -8.01
C GLU A 96 -28.84 24.81 -6.70
N GLU A 97 -29.59 25.04 -5.63
CA GLU A 97 -29.14 25.43 -4.29
C GLU A 97 -27.93 24.67 -3.75
N ASP A 98 -26.95 25.45 -3.26
CA ASP A 98 -25.70 25.05 -2.62
C ASP A 98 -25.90 24.06 -1.44
N SER A 99 -26.10 22.79 -1.75
CA SER A 99 -25.68 21.69 -0.90
C SER A 99 -24.29 21.27 -1.35
N GLU A 100 -23.30 22.15 -1.18
CA GLU A 100 -21.88 21.82 -1.29
C GLU A 100 -21.55 20.72 -0.27
N SER A 101 -21.73 19.46 -0.64
CA SER A 101 -21.21 18.34 0.13
C SER A 101 -19.69 18.47 0.12
N ASP A 102 -19.11 18.54 1.32
CA ASP A 102 -17.66 18.45 1.57
C ASP A 102 -17.15 17.04 1.21
N GLU A 103 -17.33 16.61 -0.03
CA GLU A 103 -17.01 15.26 -0.48
C GLU A 103 -15.50 15.16 -0.68
N VAL A 104 -14.84 14.65 0.36
CA VAL A 104 -13.45 14.22 0.32
C VAL A 104 -13.33 13.17 -0.79
N GLN A 105 -12.37 13.34 -1.69
CA GLN A 105 -12.06 12.29 -2.66
C GLN A 105 -11.32 11.18 -1.91
N VAL A 106 -12.05 10.12 -1.58
CA VAL A 106 -11.51 8.95 -0.88
C VAL A 106 -11.13 7.89 -1.90
N LEU A 107 -9.88 7.47 -1.91
CA LEU A 107 -9.42 6.27 -2.61
C LEU A 107 -10.30 5.10 -2.20
N ASP A 108 -10.71 4.29 -3.17
CA ASP A 108 -11.37 3.04 -2.84
C ASP A 108 -10.42 2.14 -2.02
N PRO A 109 -10.95 1.23 -1.18
CA PRO A 109 -10.12 0.42 -0.30
C PRO A 109 -9.07 -0.41 -1.03
N LEU A 110 -9.34 -0.85 -2.27
CA LEU A 110 -8.38 -1.62 -3.04
C LEU A 110 -7.21 -0.73 -3.48
N SER A 111 -7.48 0.49 -3.96
CA SER A 111 -6.43 1.45 -4.29
C SER A 111 -5.61 1.88 -3.07
N GLN A 112 -6.24 2.07 -1.91
CA GLN A 112 -5.51 2.32 -0.65
C GLN A 112 -4.61 1.13 -0.31
N TRP A 113 -5.12 -0.10 -0.41
CA TRP A 113 -4.33 -1.30 -0.18
C TRP A 113 -3.12 -1.38 -1.12
N VAL A 114 -3.31 -1.13 -2.43
CA VAL A 114 -2.21 -1.15 -3.41
C VAL A 114 -1.15 -0.12 -3.03
N ALA A 115 -1.56 1.09 -2.63
CA ALA A 115 -0.61 2.14 -2.25
C ALA A 115 0.20 1.76 -1.00
N TRP A 116 -0.46 1.27 0.06
CA TRP A 116 0.22 0.84 1.28
C TRP A 116 1.13 -0.37 1.05
N SER A 117 0.64 -1.37 0.31
CA SER A 117 1.42 -2.57 -0.05
C SER A 117 2.63 -2.20 -0.91
N GLY A 118 2.43 -1.33 -1.91
CA GLY A 118 3.48 -0.82 -2.77
C GLY A 118 4.58 -0.07 -2.03
N LEU A 119 4.25 0.71 -1.00
CA LEU A 119 5.25 1.33 -0.11
C LEU A 119 6.04 0.28 0.68
N GLY A 120 5.36 -0.72 1.23
CA GLY A 120 6.01 -1.83 1.92
C GLY A 120 7.03 -2.54 1.02
N LEU A 121 6.62 -2.87 -0.21
CA LEU A 121 7.50 -3.49 -1.20
C LEU A 121 8.69 -2.61 -1.57
N CYS A 122 8.48 -1.30 -1.76
CA CYS A 122 9.58 -0.38 -2.05
C CYS A 122 10.65 -0.39 -0.94
N HIS A 123 10.24 -0.36 0.33
CA HIS A 123 11.15 -0.43 1.47
C HIS A 123 11.83 -1.80 1.61
N ALA A 124 11.09 -2.90 1.44
CA ALA A 124 11.65 -4.25 1.48
C ALA A 124 12.73 -4.44 0.40
N LEU A 125 12.45 -4.01 -0.85
CA LEU A 125 13.40 -4.07 -1.96
C LEU A 125 14.62 -3.14 -1.79
N GLN A 126 14.52 -2.13 -0.93
CA GLN A 126 15.65 -1.29 -0.53
C GLN A 126 16.47 -1.90 0.62
N GLY A 127 16.09 -3.07 1.12
CA GLY A 127 16.73 -3.73 2.26
C GLY A 127 16.35 -3.10 3.60
N ASP A 128 15.19 -2.45 3.69
CA ASP A 128 14.65 -1.83 4.89
C ASP A 128 13.36 -2.53 5.35
N PRO A 129 13.47 -3.78 5.84
CA PRO A 129 12.30 -4.55 6.28
C PRO A 129 11.62 -3.94 7.51
N THR A 130 12.33 -3.12 8.30
CA THR A 130 11.76 -2.47 9.49
C THR A 130 10.69 -1.45 9.11
N ASN A 131 10.95 -0.60 8.12
CA ASN A 131 9.92 0.32 7.63
C ASN A 131 8.84 -0.41 6.82
N ALA A 132 9.21 -1.47 6.08
CA ALA A 132 8.25 -2.28 5.32
C ALA A 132 7.14 -2.87 6.21
N ILE A 133 7.48 -3.37 7.41
CA ILE A 133 6.51 -3.88 8.39
C ILE A 133 5.38 -2.87 8.65
N GLY A 134 5.72 -1.60 8.85
CA GLY A 134 4.74 -0.56 9.15
C GLY A 134 3.73 -0.35 8.02
N PHE A 135 4.21 -0.38 6.77
CA PHE A 135 3.37 -0.21 5.59
C PHE A 135 2.53 -1.46 5.28
N PHE A 136 3.10 -2.66 5.39
CA PHE A 136 2.34 -3.89 5.24
C PHE A 136 1.25 -4.04 6.31
N ALA A 137 1.52 -3.68 7.57
CA ALA A 137 0.51 -3.68 8.63
C ALA A 137 -0.67 -2.73 8.32
N ARG A 138 -0.41 -1.58 7.68
CA ARG A 138 -1.47 -0.69 7.18
C ARG A 138 -2.26 -1.33 6.06
N ALA A 139 -1.60 -1.96 5.09
CA ALA A 139 -2.27 -2.69 4.01
C ALA A 139 -3.17 -3.81 4.56
N VAL A 140 -2.69 -4.58 5.54
CA VAL A 140 -3.49 -5.60 6.26
C VAL A 140 -4.73 -4.98 6.90
N THR A 141 -4.59 -3.83 7.57
CA THR A 141 -5.71 -3.15 8.23
C THR A 141 -6.79 -2.74 7.22
N VAL A 142 -6.38 -2.10 6.11
CA VAL A 142 -7.31 -1.68 5.05
C VAL A 142 -8.08 -2.88 4.49
N ALA A 143 -7.39 -3.99 4.20
CA ALA A 143 -8.02 -5.16 3.62
C ALA A 143 -8.88 -5.96 4.62
N ALA A 144 -8.52 -5.95 5.92
CA ALA A 144 -9.24 -6.66 6.98
C ALA A 144 -10.65 -6.12 7.22
N ASP A 145 -10.87 -4.82 6.95
CA ASP A 145 -12.18 -4.17 7.11
C ASP A 145 -13.18 -4.60 6.01
N HIS A 146 -12.71 -5.32 4.97
CA HIS A 146 -13.48 -5.64 3.76
C HIS A 146 -13.35 -7.11 3.33
N LEU A 147 -13.27 -8.03 4.29
CA LEU A 147 -13.10 -9.47 4.01
C LEU A 147 -14.30 -10.11 3.28
N ASP A 148 -15.43 -9.43 3.17
CA ASP A 148 -16.59 -9.84 2.38
C ASP A 148 -16.34 -9.69 0.87
N ASP A 149 -15.50 -8.75 0.44
CA ASP A 149 -15.04 -8.59 -0.94
C ASP A 149 -13.92 -9.59 -1.26
N GLU A 150 -14.08 -10.33 -2.35
CA GLU A 150 -13.13 -11.37 -2.77
C GLU A 150 -11.74 -10.82 -3.08
N LYS A 151 -11.65 -9.66 -3.76
CA LYS A 151 -10.38 -9.01 -4.09
C LYS A 151 -9.69 -8.50 -2.84
N LEU A 152 -10.44 -7.90 -1.92
CA LEU A 152 -9.86 -7.41 -0.67
C LEU A 152 -9.47 -8.55 0.28
N ARG A 153 -10.17 -9.68 0.24
CA ARG A 153 -9.73 -10.90 0.95
C ARG A 153 -8.41 -11.45 0.39
N GLU A 154 -8.22 -11.42 -0.93
CA GLU A 154 -6.94 -11.78 -1.54
C GLU A 154 -5.83 -10.78 -1.19
N ALA A 155 -6.14 -9.48 -1.24
CA ALA A 155 -5.24 -8.41 -0.80
C ALA A 155 -4.80 -8.57 0.66
N TYR A 156 -5.75 -8.91 1.56
CA TYR A 156 -5.45 -9.22 2.96
C TYR A 156 -4.45 -10.37 3.07
N ALA A 157 -4.68 -11.43 2.29
CA ALA A 157 -3.81 -12.59 2.28
C ALA A 157 -2.37 -12.27 1.85
N LEU A 158 -2.23 -11.52 0.76
CA LEU A 158 -0.94 -11.10 0.24
C LEU A 158 -0.21 -10.20 1.24
N SER A 159 -0.89 -9.22 1.84
CA SER A 159 -0.25 -8.34 2.82
C SER A 159 0.14 -9.02 4.12
N GLN A 160 -0.64 -10.00 4.58
CA GLN A 160 -0.23 -10.82 5.73
C GLN A 160 1.02 -11.65 5.42
N TYR A 161 1.13 -12.18 4.19
CA TYR A 161 2.32 -12.85 3.75
C TYR A 161 3.55 -11.91 3.69
N ASP A 162 3.40 -10.75 3.07
CA ASP A 162 4.47 -9.76 2.96
C ASP A 162 4.91 -9.24 4.35
N LEU A 163 3.96 -9.07 5.27
CA LEU A 163 4.23 -8.72 6.67
C LEU A 163 5.02 -9.82 7.38
N ALA A 164 4.65 -11.09 7.17
CA ALA A 164 5.38 -12.23 7.72
C ALA A 164 6.81 -12.31 7.19
N ASN A 165 7.00 -12.07 5.89
CA ASN A 165 8.32 -11.98 5.25
C ASN A 165 9.16 -10.87 5.86
N ALA A 166 8.60 -9.67 6.01
CA ALA A 166 9.32 -8.55 6.60
C ALA A 166 9.72 -8.81 8.07
N HIS A 167 8.87 -9.51 8.84
CA HIS A 167 9.23 -9.99 10.18
C HIS A 167 10.37 -11.01 10.14
N TYR A 168 10.35 -11.95 9.20
CA TYR A 168 11.41 -12.93 9.01
C TYR A 168 12.74 -12.27 8.65
N GLU A 169 12.74 -11.31 7.73
CA GLU A 169 13.94 -10.55 7.35
C GLU A 169 14.50 -9.72 8.53
N CYS A 170 13.63 -9.29 9.45
CA CYS A 170 14.04 -8.69 10.73
C CYS A 170 14.47 -9.71 11.79
N ASN A 171 14.53 -11.00 11.46
CA ASN A 171 14.83 -12.11 12.38
C ASN A 171 13.84 -12.23 13.55
N ASP A 172 12.60 -11.73 13.38
CA ASP A 172 11.50 -11.85 14.34
C ASP A 172 10.62 -13.05 13.96
N MET A 173 11.16 -14.25 14.17
CA MET A 173 10.50 -15.51 13.79
C MET A 173 9.17 -15.72 14.50
N ILE A 174 9.02 -15.21 15.74
CA ILE A 174 7.79 -15.36 16.52
C ILE A 174 6.66 -14.56 15.86
N ARG A 175 6.92 -13.32 15.43
CA ARG A 175 5.90 -12.53 14.73
C ARG A 175 5.64 -13.02 13.32
N ALA A 176 6.67 -13.44 12.60
CA ALA A 176 6.50 -14.06 11.28
C ALA A 176 5.54 -15.27 11.38
N GLN A 177 5.75 -16.13 12.38
CA GLN A 177 4.87 -17.27 12.66
C GLN A 177 3.43 -16.85 12.93
N ALA A 178 3.21 -15.97 13.91
CA ALA A 178 1.87 -15.56 14.31
C ALA A 178 1.08 -14.93 13.14
N THR A 179 1.79 -14.21 12.27
CA THR A 179 1.22 -13.58 11.08
C THR A 179 0.74 -14.64 10.07
N LEU A 180 1.56 -15.67 9.81
CA LEU A 180 1.15 -16.79 8.96
C LEU A 180 0.00 -17.62 9.55
N GLU A 181 0.00 -17.87 10.85
CA GLU A 181 -1.10 -18.58 11.49
C GLU A 181 -2.42 -17.84 11.27
N THR A 182 -2.41 -16.52 11.46
CA THR A 182 -3.57 -15.64 11.21
C THR A 182 -4.02 -15.69 9.74
N LEU A 183 -3.07 -15.68 8.80
CA LEU A 183 -3.34 -15.80 7.37
C LEU A 183 -4.15 -17.07 7.05
N PHE A 184 -3.72 -18.21 7.59
CA PHE A 184 -4.39 -19.49 7.32
C PHE A 184 -5.73 -19.61 8.04
N GLU A 185 -5.93 -18.98 9.20
CA GLU A 185 -7.24 -18.97 9.86
C GLU A 185 -8.32 -18.26 9.04
N VAL A 186 -7.98 -17.15 8.38
CA VAL A 186 -8.95 -16.29 7.68
C VAL A 186 -9.26 -16.79 6.27
N ILE A 187 -8.30 -17.41 5.58
CA ILE A 187 -8.49 -17.85 4.20
C ILE A 187 -9.23 -19.20 4.17
N PRO A 188 -10.38 -19.30 3.47
CA PRO A 188 -11.06 -20.57 3.22
C PRO A 188 -10.11 -21.60 2.58
N GLU A 189 -10.18 -22.87 2.99
CA GLU A 189 -9.30 -23.92 2.44
C GLU A 189 -9.30 -23.99 0.90
N THR A 190 -10.41 -23.62 0.26
CA THR A 190 -10.55 -23.57 -1.20
C THR A 190 -9.61 -22.57 -1.87
N ASN A 191 -9.26 -21.47 -1.18
CA ASN A 191 -8.45 -20.38 -1.73
C ASN A 191 -6.98 -20.47 -1.27
N ARG A 192 -6.69 -21.34 -0.29
CA ARG A 192 -5.33 -21.54 0.22
C ARG A 192 -4.37 -22.11 -0.82
N ALA A 193 -4.86 -22.91 -1.76
CA ALA A 193 -4.01 -23.48 -2.81
C ALA A 193 -3.52 -22.40 -3.79
N ASP A 194 -4.40 -21.49 -4.21
CA ASP A 194 -4.06 -20.43 -5.16
C ASP A 194 -3.19 -19.35 -4.51
N ILE A 195 -3.54 -18.94 -3.29
CA ILE A 195 -2.72 -18.01 -2.49
C ILE A 195 -1.38 -18.66 -2.14
N GLY A 196 -1.40 -19.94 -1.74
CA GLY A 196 -0.19 -20.73 -1.48
C GLY A 196 0.70 -20.86 -2.71
N ALA A 197 0.15 -21.03 -3.91
CA ALA A 197 0.91 -21.08 -5.15
C ALA A 197 1.52 -19.71 -5.52
N LYS A 198 0.81 -18.60 -5.26
CA LYS A 198 1.34 -17.24 -5.43
C LYS A 198 2.49 -16.96 -4.46
N ILE A 199 2.31 -17.35 -3.20
CA ILE A 199 3.33 -17.31 -2.15
C ILE A 199 4.55 -18.17 -2.52
N ALA A 200 4.31 -19.39 -3.00
CA ALA A 200 5.37 -20.35 -3.33
C ALA A 200 6.26 -19.91 -4.50
N ASN A 201 5.75 -19.03 -5.37
CA ASN A 201 6.56 -18.46 -6.44
C ASN A 201 7.59 -17.42 -5.94
N ASP A 202 7.46 -16.93 -4.69
CA ASP A 202 8.49 -16.12 -4.03
C ASP A 202 9.54 -17.01 -3.34
N ASN A 203 10.61 -17.26 -4.08
CA ASN A 203 11.58 -18.34 -3.86
C ASN A 203 12.29 -18.38 -2.49
N ALA A 204 12.46 -17.26 -1.78
CA ALA A 204 13.29 -17.23 -0.57
C ALA A 204 12.55 -17.73 0.68
N PHE A 205 11.35 -17.22 0.92
CA PHE A 205 10.56 -17.61 2.08
C PHE A 205 9.78 -18.91 1.85
N ALA A 206 9.36 -19.18 0.61
CA ALA A 206 8.82 -20.49 0.24
C ALA A 206 9.84 -21.62 0.50
N ALA A 207 11.12 -21.41 0.18
CA ALA A 207 12.18 -22.36 0.50
C ALA A 207 12.39 -22.53 2.01
N PHE A 208 12.27 -21.44 2.79
CA PHE A 208 12.26 -21.54 4.25
C PHE A 208 11.08 -22.36 4.72
N LEU A 209 9.85 -22.11 4.26
CA LEU A 209 8.67 -22.89 4.63
C LEU A 209 8.87 -24.39 4.32
N GLU A 210 9.53 -24.72 3.21
CA GLU A 210 9.83 -26.12 2.88
C GLU A 210 10.97 -26.76 3.69
N SER A 211 11.74 -25.97 4.45
CA SER A 211 12.85 -26.46 5.27
C SER A 211 12.38 -27.37 6.42
N PRO A 212 13.22 -28.33 6.86
CA PRO A 212 12.94 -29.12 8.06
C PRO A 212 12.68 -28.26 9.31
N GLU A 213 13.39 -27.13 9.42
CA GLU A 213 13.24 -26.16 10.50
C GLU A 213 11.84 -25.54 10.48
N ALA A 214 11.35 -25.10 9.33
CA ALA A 214 9.99 -24.61 9.21
C ALA A 214 8.94 -25.70 9.41
N LYS A 215 9.16 -26.92 8.91
CA LYS A 215 8.22 -28.05 9.13
C LYS A 215 8.12 -28.44 10.60
N THR A 216 9.18 -28.26 11.38
CA THR A 216 9.17 -28.46 12.83
C THR A 216 8.57 -27.28 13.59
N MET A 217 8.76 -26.05 13.11
CA MET A 217 8.16 -24.84 13.69
C MET A 217 6.67 -24.65 13.33
N PHE A 218 6.23 -25.14 12.17
CA PHE A 218 4.90 -24.93 11.60
C PHE A 218 4.17 -26.24 11.21
N PRO A 219 4.04 -27.22 12.12
CA PRO A 219 3.50 -28.54 11.77
C PRO A 219 2.03 -28.49 11.27
N GLY A 220 1.26 -27.48 11.67
CA GLY A 220 -0.14 -27.29 11.25
C GLY A 220 -0.32 -26.63 9.88
N ILE A 221 0.71 -25.93 9.38
CA ILE A 221 0.64 -25.14 8.15
C ILE A 221 0.96 -26.01 6.93
N LEU A 222 1.97 -26.88 7.02
CA LEU A 222 2.51 -27.64 5.89
C LEU A 222 2.11 -29.12 5.89
N GLY A 223 1.62 -29.65 7.01
CA GLY A 223 1.28 -31.06 7.16
C GLY A 223 0.06 -31.53 6.35
N LYS A 224 -0.80 -30.61 5.88
CA LYS A 224 -2.07 -30.99 5.19
C LYS A 224 -1.99 -31.07 3.67
N THR A 225 -0.92 -30.54 3.04
CA THR A 225 -0.76 -30.62 1.57
C THR A 225 -0.11 -31.93 1.12
N SER A 226 0.66 -32.59 2.00
CA SER A 226 1.41 -33.83 1.70
C SER A 226 0.56 -35.11 1.59
N GLU A 227 -0.71 -35.12 2.02
CA GLU A 227 -1.56 -36.32 1.99
C GLU A 227 -2.42 -36.43 0.71
N ARG A 228 -2.25 -35.53 -0.26
CA ARG A 228 -2.87 -35.65 -1.60
C ARG A 228 -1.87 -36.19 -2.61
N ASN A 229 -1.54 -37.48 -2.51
CA ASN A 229 -0.96 -38.28 -3.60
C ASN A 229 -1.82 -39.54 -3.80
#